data_AF-A0A2V5I3R6-F1
#
_entry.id   AF-A0A2V5I3R6-F1
#
_cell.length_a   1.000
_cell.length_b   1.000
_cell.length_c   1.000
_cell.angle_alpha   90.00
_cell.angle_beta   90.00
_cell.angle_gamma   90.00
#
_symmetry.space_group_name_H-M   'P 1'
#
loop_
_entity.id
_entity.type
_entity.pdbx_description
1 polymer ?
#
loop_
_entity_poly.entity_id
_entity_poly.type
_entity_poly.pdbx_seq_one_letter_code
_entity_poly.pdbx_strand_id
1 'polypeptide(L)'
;MVKTYWGQFEEISKYNTHLNVVERLWTAWYAWMQNDVLATGIMSFMMHELVYFGRSLPWIFIDSLGFFKGYKIQSSKVPSLREQWDCAKFVLLSHFTVELPQIWLFHPMAQFFGLSTSVPFPSIWTMAYQIAIFFVLEDTWHYFSHRALHWGPLYKGIHKIHHQYSAPFGMAAEYASPIEVMILGFGTVGCPILWCAMTGDLHIFTMYIWIVLRLFQAIDAHSGYEFPWSLHHFLPFWAGADHHDLHHEKFVGNYSSSFRWWDYMLDTEYSPEAIKRRRQTKLAGDMKKGQ
;
A
#
# COMPACT_ATOMS: atom_id res chain seq x y z
N MET A 1 32.19 -27.28 -5.10
CA MET A 1 30.87 -27.81 -5.51
C MET A 1 29.77 -26.93 -4.92
N VAL A 2 29.71 -25.65 -5.29
CA VAL A 2 28.77 -24.65 -4.69
C VAL A 2 27.76 -24.22 -5.76
N LYS A 3 26.96 -25.17 -6.27
CA LYS A 3 25.97 -24.90 -7.34
C LYS A 3 24.54 -24.74 -6.84
N THR A 4 24.26 -25.09 -5.58
CA THR A 4 22.92 -25.02 -4.99
C THR A 4 22.81 -23.81 -4.06
N TYR A 5 21.60 -23.31 -3.86
CA TYR A 5 21.31 -22.24 -2.89
C TYR A 5 21.82 -22.61 -1.48
N TRP A 6 21.52 -23.81 -1.01
CA TRP A 6 21.98 -24.28 0.30
C TRP A 6 23.49 -24.45 0.39
N GLY A 7 24.15 -24.84 -0.71
CA GLY A 7 25.61 -24.84 -0.78
C GLY A 7 26.20 -23.44 -0.65
N GLN A 8 25.59 -22.43 -1.29
CA GLN A 8 25.99 -21.03 -1.11
C GLN A 8 25.80 -20.58 0.34
N PHE A 9 24.66 -20.90 0.95
CA PHE A 9 24.37 -20.57 2.35
C PHE A 9 25.37 -21.21 3.33
N GLU A 10 25.68 -22.49 3.17
CA GLU A 10 26.67 -23.19 4.00
C GLU A 10 28.06 -22.56 3.86
N GLU A 11 28.49 -22.25 2.64
CA GLU A 11 29.80 -21.64 2.40
C GLU A 11 29.89 -20.22 2.97
N ILE A 12 28.89 -19.37 2.71
CA ILE A 12 28.80 -18.01 3.26
C ILE A 12 28.77 -18.04 4.79
N SER A 13 28.05 -19.00 5.37
CA SER A 13 27.95 -19.15 6.83
C SER A 13 29.26 -19.49 7.53
N LYS A 14 30.22 -20.12 6.84
CA LYS A 14 31.54 -20.45 7.43
C LYS A 14 32.36 -19.20 7.70
N TYR A 15 32.29 -18.20 6.81
CA TYR A 15 33.15 -17.01 6.88
C TYR A 15 32.44 -15.76 7.40
N ASN A 16 31.10 -15.73 7.37
CA ASN A 16 30.30 -14.57 7.79
C ASN A 16 29.54 -14.83 9.09
N THR A 17 30.23 -15.34 10.11
CA THR A 17 29.62 -15.70 11.40
C THR A 17 29.08 -14.53 12.20
N HIS A 18 29.52 -13.31 11.88
CA HIS A 18 29.02 -12.06 12.45
C HIS A 18 27.63 -11.65 11.92
N LEU A 19 27.21 -12.20 10.78
CA LEU A 19 25.90 -11.94 10.19
C LEU A 19 24.82 -12.85 10.80
N ASN A 20 23.61 -12.30 10.93
CA ASN A 20 22.47 -13.09 11.35
C ASN A 20 22.04 -14.09 10.25
N VAL A 21 21.14 -15.01 10.59
CA VAL A 21 20.71 -16.07 9.65
C VAL A 21 20.01 -15.49 8.41
N VAL A 22 19.21 -14.45 8.58
CA VAL A 22 18.47 -13.81 7.47
C VAL A 22 19.43 -13.13 6.49
N GLU A 23 20.43 -12.41 7.00
CA GLU A 23 21.49 -11.80 6.19
C GLU A 23 22.28 -12.83 5.40
N ARG A 24 22.60 -13.99 6.02
CA ARG A 24 23.30 -15.07 5.32
C ARG A 24 22.45 -15.73 4.24
N LEU A 25 21.15 -15.95 4.49
CA LEU A 25 20.20 -16.43 3.49
C LEU A 25 20.06 -15.42 2.34
N TRP A 26 20.01 -14.14 2.67
CA TRP A 26 19.99 -13.04 1.71
C TRP A 26 21.22 -13.04 0.80
N THR A 27 22.43 -13.07 1.37
CA THR A 27 23.66 -13.15 0.56
C THR A 27 23.71 -14.41 -0.28
N ALA A 28 23.25 -15.55 0.25
CA ALA A 28 23.18 -16.81 -0.49
C ALA A 28 22.22 -16.74 -1.68
N TRP A 29 21.12 -15.97 -1.57
CA TRP A 29 20.18 -15.78 -2.67
C TRP A 29 20.84 -15.06 -3.85
N TYR A 30 21.47 -13.91 -3.61
CA TYR A 30 22.16 -13.15 -4.65
C TYR A 30 23.34 -13.95 -5.23
N ALA A 31 24.11 -14.64 -4.38
CA ALA A 31 25.21 -15.50 -4.81
C ALA A 31 24.73 -16.72 -5.62
N TRP A 32 23.55 -17.28 -5.32
CA TRP A 32 23.00 -18.39 -6.10
C TRP A 32 22.46 -17.94 -7.46
N MET A 33 21.80 -16.78 -7.49
CA MET A 33 21.20 -16.22 -8.71
C MET A 33 22.25 -15.70 -9.70
N GLN A 34 23.41 -15.25 -9.23
CA GLN A 34 24.51 -14.70 -10.08
C GLN A 34 24.08 -13.54 -10.99
N ASN A 35 22.97 -12.89 -10.66
CA ASN A 35 22.39 -11.77 -11.40
C ASN A 35 21.47 -10.98 -10.47
N ASP A 36 21.89 -9.78 -10.07
CA ASP A 36 21.19 -8.96 -9.08
C ASP A 36 19.81 -8.50 -9.56
N VAL A 37 19.66 -8.26 -10.87
CA VAL A 37 18.38 -7.88 -11.49
C VAL A 37 17.38 -9.02 -11.36
N LEU A 38 17.78 -10.25 -11.71
CA LEU A 38 16.93 -11.43 -11.57
C LEU A 38 16.65 -11.73 -10.09
N ALA A 39 17.68 -11.68 -9.23
CA ALA A 39 17.56 -11.94 -7.81
C ALA A 39 16.54 -10.99 -7.17
N THR A 40 16.66 -9.69 -7.46
CA THR A 40 15.78 -8.67 -6.90
C THR A 40 14.40 -8.72 -7.52
N GLY A 41 14.28 -8.84 -8.85
CA GLY A 41 12.99 -8.85 -9.53
C GLY A 41 12.12 -10.01 -9.06
N ILE A 42 12.67 -11.22 -9.00
CA ILE A 42 11.94 -12.41 -8.53
C ILE A 42 11.53 -12.25 -7.07
N MET A 43 12.45 -11.84 -6.19
CA MET A 43 12.16 -11.69 -4.77
C MET A 43 11.11 -10.61 -4.50
N SER A 44 11.20 -9.47 -5.19
CA SER A 44 10.25 -8.37 -5.04
C SER A 44 8.85 -8.76 -5.48
N PHE A 45 8.71 -9.39 -6.66
CA PHE A 45 7.41 -9.82 -7.17
C PHE A 45 6.81 -10.93 -6.30
N MET A 46 7.60 -11.94 -5.92
CA MET A 46 7.12 -12.99 -5.03
C MET A 46 6.73 -12.48 -3.65
N MET A 47 7.48 -11.53 -3.09
CA MET A 47 7.12 -10.89 -1.83
C MET A 47 5.78 -10.16 -1.94
N HIS A 48 5.60 -9.35 -2.99
CA HIS A 48 4.35 -8.62 -3.20
C HIS A 48 3.16 -9.59 -3.34
N GLU A 49 3.25 -10.58 -4.22
CA GLU A 49 2.20 -11.58 -4.44
C GLU A 49 1.83 -12.34 -3.15
N LEU A 50 2.84 -12.86 -2.44
CA LEU A 50 2.61 -13.62 -1.21
C LEU A 50 1.96 -12.76 -0.13
N VAL A 51 2.37 -11.49 -0.03
CA VAL A 51 1.85 -10.56 0.98
C VAL A 51 0.45 -10.09 0.62
N TYR A 52 0.21 -9.69 -0.63
CA TYR A 52 -1.08 -9.16 -1.06
C TYR A 52 -2.18 -10.22 -0.95
N PHE A 53 -1.98 -11.36 -1.60
CA PHE A 53 -2.97 -12.45 -1.57
C PHE A 53 -3.04 -13.06 -0.16
N GLY A 54 -1.90 -13.26 0.50
CA GLY A 54 -1.85 -13.78 1.86
C GLY A 54 -2.58 -12.91 2.88
N ARG A 55 -2.40 -11.59 2.82
CA ARG A 55 -3.09 -10.63 3.71
C ARG A 55 -4.57 -10.49 3.39
N SER A 56 -4.98 -10.75 2.15
CA SER A 56 -6.38 -10.75 1.74
C SER A 56 -7.17 -12.00 2.20
N LEU A 57 -6.50 -13.14 2.40
CA LEU A 57 -7.16 -14.41 2.77
C LEU A 57 -8.01 -14.32 4.06
N PRO A 58 -7.55 -13.75 5.19
CA PRO A 58 -8.37 -13.59 6.38
C PRO A 58 -9.71 -12.90 6.11
N TRP A 59 -9.72 -11.87 5.27
CA TRP A 59 -10.93 -11.13 4.91
C TRP A 59 -11.90 -11.98 4.08
N ILE A 60 -11.38 -12.75 3.12
CA ILE A 60 -12.17 -13.73 2.36
C ILE A 60 -12.84 -14.74 3.31
N PHE A 61 -12.09 -15.28 4.27
CA PHE A 61 -12.63 -16.25 5.24
C PHE A 61 -13.70 -15.64 6.14
N ILE A 62 -13.47 -14.43 6.67
CA ILE A 62 -14.43 -13.75 7.55
C ILE A 62 -15.75 -13.49 6.79
N ASP A 63 -15.68 -12.96 5.56
CA ASP A 63 -16.87 -12.71 4.74
C ASP A 63 -17.62 -14.02 4.39
N SER A 64 -16.88 -15.07 4.03
CA SER A 64 -17.47 -16.34 3.57
C SER A 64 -18.11 -17.16 4.69
N LEU A 65 -17.50 -17.17 5.88
CA LEU A 65 -18.01 -17.88 7.05
C LEU A 65 -19.02 -17.04 7.83
N GLY A 66 -19.15 -15.74 7.51
CA GLY A 66 -20.04 -14.83 8.20
C GLY A 66 -19.62 -14.55 9.64
N PHE A 67 -18.31 -14.55 9.91
CA PHE A 67 -17.77 -14.14 11.20
C PHE A 67 -17.81 -12.62 11.33
N PHE A 68 -17.81 -12.12 12.57
CA PHE A 68 -17.66 -10.69 12.86
C PHE A 68 -18.66 -9.75 12.15
N LYS A 69 -19.86 -10.23 11.78
CA LYS A 69 -20.90 -9.43 11.09
C LYS A 69 -21.26 -8.12 11.79
N GLY A 70 -21.17 -8.09 13.13
CA GLY A 70 -21.42 -6.89 13.93
C GLY A 70 -20.39 -5.77 13.72
N TYR A 71 -19.25 -6.10 13.12
CA TYR A 71 -18.17 -5.16 12.79
C TYR A 71 -18.13 -4.81 11.30
N LYS A 72 -19.01 -5.37 10.45
CA LYS A 72 -19.08 -5.01 9.02
C LYS A 72 -19.73 -3.64 8.88
N ILE A 73 -19.04 -2.70 8.23
CA ILE A 73 -19.49 -1.30 8.10
C ILE A 73 -20.77 -1.23 7.25
N GLN A 74 -20.72 -1.75 6.02
CA GLN A 74 -21.89 -1.88 5.14
C GLN A 74 -22.50 -3.29 5.23
N SER A 75 -23.23 -3.57 6.32
CA SER A 75 -23.76 -4.91 6.65
C SER A 75 -24.70 -5.53 5.61
N SER A 76 -25.28 -4.73 4.71
CA SER A 76 -26.16 -5.18 3.62
C SER A 76 -25.41 -5.61 2.35
N LYS A 77 -24.09 -5.37 2.28
CA LYS A 77 -23.25 -5.65 1.10
C LYS A 77 -22.04 -6.48 1.49
N VAL A 78 -22.20 -7.81 1.47
CA VAL A 78 -21.10 -8.76 1.70
C VAL A 78 -20.74 -9.39 0.35
N PRO A 79 -19.46 -9.38 -0.05
CA PRO A 79 -19.05 -9.92 -1.34
C PRO A 79 -19.20 -11.45 -1.37
N SER A 80 -19.79 -11.97 -2.43
CA SER A 80 -19.83 -13.41 -2.68
C SER A 80 -18.45 -13.97 -3.01
N LEU A 81 -18.23 -15.27 -2.76
CA LEU A 81 -16.99 -15.96 -3.14
C LEU A 81 -16.67 -15.82 -4.64
N ARG A 82 -17.70 -15.75 -5.48
CA ARG A 82 -17.54 -15.55 -6.92
C ARG A 82 -16.99 -14.16 -7.22
N GLU A 83 -17.53 -13.11 -6.59
CA GLU A 83 -17.03 -11.74 -6.76
C GLU A 83 -15.59 -11.62 -6.28
N GLN A 84 -15.24 -12.24 -5.15
CA GLN A 84 -13.88 -12.23 -4.64
C GLN A 84 -12.92 -12.97 -5.58
N TRP A 85 -13.34 -14.09 -6.16
CA TRP A 85 -12.56 -14.84 -7.15
C TRP A 85 -12.38 -14.08 -8.48
N ASP A 86 -13.44 -13.44 -8.96
CA ASP A 86 -13.39 -12.63 -10.18
C ASP A 86 -12.48 -11.40 -9.98
N CYS A 87 -12.56 -10.76 -8.82
CA CYS A 87 -11.64 -9.70 -8.39
C CYS A 87 -10.19 -10.20 -8.33
N ALA A 88 -9.92 -11.31 -7.64
CA ALA A 88 -8.58 -11.87 -7.50
C ALA A 88 -7.93 -12.20 -8.85
N LYS A 89 -8.68 -12.75 -9.82
CA LYS A 89 -8.16 -13.02 -11.18
C LYS A 89 -7.77 -11.74 -11.91
N PHE A 90 -8.60 -10.69 -11.79
CA PHE A 90 -8.32 -9.41 -12.42
C PHE A 90 -7.07 -8.75 -11.81
N VAL A 91 -6.98 -8.75 -10.48
CA VAL A 91 -5.84 -8.22 -9.74
C VAL A 91 -4.57 -8.98 -10.12
N LEU A 92 -4.60 -10.32 -10.11
CA LEU A 92 -3.46 -11.14 -10.55
C LEU A 92 -3.04 -10.82 -12.00
N LEU A 93 -4.00 -10.67 -12.91
CA LEU A 93 -3.69 -10.27 -14.29
C LEU A 93 -3.02 -8.89 -14.33
N SER A 94 -3.51 -7.93 -13.55
CA SER A 94 -2.91 -6.59 -13.44
C SER A 94 -1.48 -6.67 -12.89
N HIS A 95 -1.24 -7.46 -11.86
CA HIS A 95 0.09 -7.62 -11.28
C HIS A 95 1.09 -8.16 -12.31
N PHE A 96 0.72 -9.17 -13.09
CA PHE A 96 1.60 -9.73 -14.13
C PHE A 96 1.78 -8.80 -15.35
N THR A 97 0.80 -7.97 -15.69
CA THR A 97 0.82 -7.16 -16.93
C THR A 97 1.25 -5.71 -16.71
N VAL A 98 1.08 -5.18 -15.51
CA VAL A 98 1.36 -3.78 -15.16
C VAL A 98 2.46 -3.69 -14.11
N GLU A 99 2.29 -4.36 -12.97
CA GLU A 99 3.22 -4.19 -11.85
C GLU A 99 4.54 -4.93 -12.03
N LEU A 100 4.53 -6.14 -12.59
CA LEU A 100 5.72 -6.94 -12.83
C LEU A 100 6.73 -6.18 -13.72
N PRO A 101 6.34 -5.57 -14.86
CA PRO A 101 7.22 -4.66 -15.60
C PRO A 101 7.78 -3.51 -14.75
N GLN A 102 6.96 -2.87 -13.91
CA GLN A 102 7.41 -1.78 -13.03
C GLN A 102 8.44 -2.26 -12.00
N ILE A 103 8.20 -3.41 -11.37
CA ILE A 103 9.12 -4.06 -10.41
C ILE A 103 10.43 -4.45 -11.09
N TRP A 104 10.38 -4.93 -12.33
CA TRP A 104 11.58 -5.34 -13.06
C TRP A 104 12.45 -4.15 -13.47
N LEU A 105 11.82 -3.04 -13.84
CA LEU A 105 12.51 -1.79 -14.18
C LEU A 105 12.95 -1.01 -12.93
N PHE A 106 12.33 -1.28 -11.77
CA PHE A 106 12.67 -0.65 -10.50
C PHE A 106 14.12 -0.92 -10.09
N HIS A 107 14.59 -2.16 -10.14
CA HIS A 107 15.90 -2.50 -9.59
C HIS A 107 17.07 -1.78 -10.30
N PRO A 108 17.19 -1.76 -11.64
CA PRO A 108 18.23 -1.00 -12.32
C PRO A 108 18.18 0.50 -12.01
N MET A 109 16.98 1.08 -11.93
CA MET A 109 16.79 2.49 -11.59
C MET A 109 17.19 2.78 -10.13
N ALA A 110 16.81 1.91 -9.20
CA ALA A 110 17.14 2.09 -7.80
C ALA A 110 18.65 1.92 -7.56
N GLN A 111 19.30 0.94 -8.22
CA GLN A 111 20.76 0.82 -8.19
C GLN A 111 21.45 2.04 -8.78
N PHE A 112 20.93 2.63 -9.86
CA PHE A 112 21.45 3.88 -10.42
C PHE A 112 21.44 5.02 -9.40
N PHE A 113 20.43 5.08 -8.51
CA PHE A 113 20.33 6.06 -7.43
C PHE A 113 21.02 5.63 -6.12
N GLY A 114 21.76 4.52 -6.11
CA GLY A 114 22.56 4.09 -4.95
C GLY A 114 21.87 3.14 -3.98
N LEU A 115 20.76 2.50 -4.36
CA LEU A 115 20.09 1.51 -3.52
C LEU A 115 21.03 0.35 -3.19
N SER A 116 21.24 0.10 -1.90
CA SER A 116 22.07 -1.01 -1.44
C SER A 116 21.29 -2.32 -1.31
N THR A 117 21.92 -3.41 -1.72
CA THR A 117 21.50 -4.80 -1.49
C THR A 117 22.47 -5.56 -0.58
N SER A 118 23.52 -4.89 -0.09
CA SER A 118 24.61 -5.50 0.66
C SER A 118 24.30 -5.62 2.15
N VAL A 119 24.78 -6.70 2.76
CA VAL A 119 24.75 -6.91 4.21
C VAL A 119 25.92 -6.18 4.91
N PRO A 120 25.80 -5.82 6.20
CA PRO A 120 24.66 -6.05 7.10
C PRO A 120 23.45 -5.14 6.78
N PHE A 121 22.27 -5.56 7.20
CA PHE A 121 21.06 -4.75 7.03
C PHE A 121 21.12 -3.47 7.89
N PRO A 122 20.39 -2.41 7.51
CA PRO A 122 20.31 -1.21 8.33
C PRO A 122 19.75 -1.51 9.72
N SER A 123 20.09 -0.64 10.67
CA SER A 123 19.51 -0.72 12.01
C SER A 123 17.99 -0.59 11.97
N ILE A 124 17.30 -1.17 12.95
CA ILE A 124 15.83 -1.04 13.08
C ILE A 124 15.41 0.43 13.13
N TRP A 125 16.19 1.29 13.78
CA TRP A 125 15.93 2.71 13.85
C TRP A 125 16.05 3.39 12.49
N THR A 126 17.08 3.03 11.71
CA THR A 126 17.25 3.51 10.34
C THR A 126 16.05 3.17 9.48
N MET A 127 15.63 1.90 9.50
CA MET A 127 14.46 1.45 8.77
C MET A 127 13.19 2.17 9.24
N ALA A 128 12.99 2.28 10.56
CA ALA A 128 11.78 2.86 11.13
C ALA A 128 11.58 4.33 10.74
N TYR A 129 12.62 5.18 10.84
CA TYR A 129 12.45 6.60 10.46
C TYR A 129 12.29 6.77 8.95
N GLN A 130 13.02 6.00 8.12
CA GLN A 130 12.88 6.05 6.66
C GLN A 130 11.45 5.65 6.25
N ILE A 131 10.94 4.55 6.81
CA ILE A 131 9.55 4.10 6.59
C ILE A 131 8.54 5.15 7.04
N ALA A 132 8.73 5.79 8.19
CA ALA A 132 7.84 6.85 8.65
C ALA A 132 7.80 8.04 7.67
N ILE A 133 8.95 8.42 7.11
CA ILE A 133 9.04 9.44 6.06
C ILE A 133 8.32 8.97 4.79
N PHE A 134 8.49 7.72 4.38
CA PHE A 134 7.83 7.18 3.19
C PHE A 134 6.31 7.15 3.33
N PHE A 135 5.78 6.83 4.52
CA PHE A 135 4.36 6.96 4.82
C PHE A 135 3.86 8.39 4.57
N VAL A 136 4.58 9.41 5.02
CA VAL A 136 4.17 10.81 4.83
C VAL A 136 4.25 11.23 3.36
N LEU A 137 5.32 10.87 2.66
CA LEU A 137 5.52 11.24 1.26
C LEU A 137 4.52 10.53 0.34
N GLU A 138 4.33 9.22 0.53
CA GLU A 138 3.37 8.45 -0.26
C GLU A 138 1.93 8.88 0.04
N ASP A 139 1.56 9.14 1.30
CA ASP A 139 0.20 9.62 1.63
C ASP A 139 -0.08 10.98 0.98
N THR A 140 0.94 11.84 0.88
CA THR A 140 0.85 13.10 0.14
C THR A 140 0.63 12.86 -1.35
N TRP A 141 1.46 12.02 -1.99
CA TRP A 141 1.29 11.66 -3.39
C TRP A 141 -0.09 11.04 -3.65
N HIS A 142 -0.49 10.11 -2.79
CA HIS A 142 -1.76 9.42 -2.89
C HIS A 142 -2.92 10.39 -2.80
N TYR A 143 -2.97 11.24 -1.76
CA TYR A 143 -4.07 12.19 -1.57
C TYR A 143 -4.30 13.05 -2.82
N PHE A 144 -3.25 13.67 -3.35
CA PHE A 144 -3.38 14.58 -4.50
C PHE A 144 -3.73 13.83 -5.78
N SER A 145 -3.08 12.69 -6.03
CA SER A 145 -3.38 11.81 -7.17
C SER A 145 -4.83 11.30 -7.11
N HIS A 146 -5.25 10.78 -5.96
CA HIS A 146 -6.58 10.24 -5.73
C HIS A 146 -7.66 11.32 -5.88
N ARG A 147 -7.47 12.48 -5.26
CA ARG A 147 -8.39 13.62 -5.45
C ARG A 147 -8.48 14.06 -6.91
N ALA A 148 -7.36 14.08 -7.64
CA ALA A 148 -7.36 14.39 -9.07
C ALA A 148 -8.09 13.31 -9.89
N LEU A 149 -7.93 12.04 -9.54
CA LEU A 149 -8.63 10.91 -10.16
C LEU A 149 -10.15 10.98 -9.98
N HIS A 150 -10.66 11.71 -8.98
CA HIS A 150 -12.09 12.01 -8.83
C HIS A 150 -12.59 13.17 -9.71
N TRP A 151 -11.73 13.80 -10.51
CA TRP A 151 -12.16 14.76 -11.52
C TRP A 151 -12.87 14.04 -12.68
N GLY A 152 -14.04 14.54 -13.10
CA GLY A 152 -15.01 13.83 -13.94
C GLY A 152 -14.45 12.98 -15.10
N PRO A 153 -13.55 13.50 -15.97
CA PRO A 153 -12.91 12.72 -17.03
C PRO A 153 -11.99 11.60 -16.51
N LEU A 154 -11.14 11.89 -15.53
CA LEU A 154 -10.22 10.91 -14.94
C LEU A 154 -10.99 9.85 -14.16
N TYR A 155 -12.06 10.24 -13.46
CA TYR A 155 -12.91 9.28 -12.77
C TYR A 155 -13.50 8.27 -13.75
N LYS A 156 -14.14 8.77 -14.81
CA LYS A 156 -14.79 7.90 -15.81
C LYS A 156 -13.80 7.00 -16.55
N GLY A 157 -12.60 7.49 -16.85
CA GLY A 157 -11.61 6.78 -17.65
C GLY A 157 -10.65 5.89 -16.87
N ILE A 158 -10.42 6.18 -15.59
CA ILE A 158 -9.33 5.58 -14.80
C ILE A 158 -9.89 5.00 -13.49
N HIS A 159 -10.52 5.83 -12.66
CA HIS A 159 -10.82 5.48 -11.26
C HIS A 159 -12.14 4.74 -11.03
N LYS A 160 -13.04 4.77 -12.02
CA LYS A 160 -14.36 4.12 -11.91
C LYS A 160 -14.28 2.61 -11.67
N ILE A 161 -13.22 1.94 -12.17
CA ILE A 161 -13.01 0.49 -11.97
C ILE A 161 -12.77 0.21 -10.48
N HIS A 162 -11.93 1.01 -9.83
CA HIS A 162 -11.68 0.91 -8.39
C HIS A 162 -12.96 1.09 -7.56
N HIS A 163 -13.80 2.03 -7.99
CA HIS A 163 -15.11 2.32 -7.40
C HIS A 163 -16.23 1.34 -7.79
N GLN A 164 -15.94 0.23 -8.49
CA GLN A 164 -16.94 -0.77 -8.84
C GLN A 164 -17.66 -1.32 -7.61
N TYR A 165 -16.93 -1.50 -6.51
CA TYR A 165 -17.47 -1.97 -5.24
C TYR A 165 -17.70 -0.79 -4.30
N SER A 166 -18.96 -0.36 -4.18
CA SER A 166 -19.37 0.68 -3.22
C SER A 166 -19.21 0.26 -1.75
N ALA A 167 -19.11 -1.05 -1.47
CA ALA A 167 -18.62 -1.61 -0.22
C ALA A 167 -17.36 -2.40 -0.55
N PRO A 168 -16.16 -1.86 -0.27
CA PRO A 168 -14.92 -2.53 -0.60
C PRO A 168 -14.71 -3.77 0.27
N PHE A 169 -13.79 -4.63 -0.18
CA PHE A 169 -13.27 -5.77 0.56
C PHE A 169 -11.77 -5.88 0.28
N GLY A 170 -11.01 -6.53 1.18
CA GLY A 170 -9.55 -6.47 1.16
C GLY A 170 -8.89 -6.81 -0.19
N MET A 171 -9.41 -7.82 -0.91
CA MET A 171 -8.91 -8.21 -2.24
C MET A 171 -9.10 -7.14 -3.32
N ALA A 172 -10.03 -6.20 -3.14
CA ALA A 172 -10.31 -5.12 -4.07
C ALA A 172 -9.35 -3.93 -3.93
N ALA A 173 -8.39 -3.95 -2.99
CA ALA A 173 -7.47 -2.85 -2.73
C ALA A 173 -6.65 -2.44 -3.97
N GLU A 174 -6.21 -3.41 -4.77
CA GLU A 174 -5.49 -3.19 -6.05
C GLU A 174 -6.37 -3.51 -7.28
N TYR A 175 -7.69 -3.62 -7.10
CA TYR A 175 -8.64 -3.76 -8.21
C TYR A 175 -8.86 -2.41 -8.89
N ALA A 176 -7.97 -2.05 -9.82
CA ALA A 176 -7.96 -0.73 -10.44
C ALA A 176 -7.62 -0.78 -11.94
N SER A 177 -7.78 0.35 -12.64
CA SER A 177 -7.34 0.42 -14.04
C SER A 177 -5.81 0.37 -14.14
N PRO A 178 -5.23 -0.08 -15.28
CA PRO A 178 -3.77 -0.09 -15.45
C PRO A 178 -3.09 1.26 -15.20
N ILE A 179 -3.72 2.35 -15.61
CA ILE A 179 -3.17 3.71 -15.42
C ILE A 179 -3.17 4.08 -13.93
N GLU A 180 -4.22 3.71 -13.20
CA GLU A 180 -4.29 3.94 -11.76
C GLU A 180 -3.22 3.16 -11.01
N VAL A 181 -3.07 1.87 -11.32
CA VAL A 181 -2.00 1.01 -10.77
C VAL A 181 -0.63 1.65 -11.02
N MET A 182 -0.37 2.17 -12.22
CA MET A 182 0.88 2.88 -12.51
C MET A 182 1.06 4.15 -11.66
N ILE A 183 0.02 4.97 -11.50
CA ILE A 183 0.06 6.21 -10.70
C ILE A 183 0.33 5.91 -9.22
N LEU A 184 -0.38 4.93 -8.65
CA LEU A 184 -0.24 4.56 -7.25
C LEU A 184 1.11 3.86 -6.99
N GLY A 185 1.50 2.92 -7.87
CA GLY A 185 2.80 2.26 -7.82
C GLY A 185 3.97 3.23 -7.93
N PHE A 186 3.85 4.27 -8.77
CA PHE A 186 4.85 5.35 -8.83
C PHE A 186 4.98 6.09 -7.51
N GLY A 187 3.89 6.34 -6.78
CA GLY A 187 3.94 6.93 -5.45
C GLY A 187 4.68 6.05 -4.45
N THR A 188 4.27 4.78 -4.36
CA THR A 188 4.81 3.79 -3.41
C THR A 188 6.31 3.57 -3.58
N VAL A 189 6.79 3.54 -4.81
CA VAL A 189 8.18 3.19 -5.13
C VAL A 189 9.03 4.43 -5.43
N GLY A 190 8.45 5.45 -6.05
CA GLY A 190 9.13 6.69 -6.42
C GLY A 190 9.50 7.55 -5.21
N CYS A 191 8.69 7.59 -4.15
CA CYS A 191 9.04 8.37 -2.95
C CYS A 191 10.32 7.85 -2.27
N PRO A 192 10.50 6.54 -2.05
CA PRO A 192 11.78 6.01 -1.57
C PRO A 192 12.94 6.16 -2.56
N ILE A 193 12.71 6.05 -3.88
CA ILE A 193 13.78 6.31 -4.86
C ILE A 193 14.24 7.76 -4.76
N LEU A 194 13.32 8.72 -4.65
CA LEU A 194 13.66 10.13 -4.49
C LEU A 194 14.50 10.33 -3.22
N TRP A 195 14.12 9.69 -2.12
CA TRP A 195 14.94 9.68 -0.90
C TRP A 195 16.35 9.14 -1.16
N CYS A 196 16.47 7.99 -1.82
CA CYS A 196 17.75 7.38 -2.18
C CYS A 196 18.59 8.31 -3.06
N ALA A 197 17.97 8.93 -4.07
CA ALA A 197 18.64 9.87 -4.96
C ALA A 197 19.18 11.12 -4.23
N MET A 198 18.48 11.56 -3.18
CA MET A 198 18.88 12.73 -2.39
C MET A 198 19.92 12.41 -1.32
N THR A 199 19.89 11.20 -0.74
CA THR A 199 20.67 10.86 0.45
C THR A 199 21.77 9.83 0.20
N GLY A 200 21.64 9.02 -0.85
CA GLY A 200 22.45 7.82 -1.06
C GLY A 200 22.27 6.74 0.00
N ASP A 201 21.26 6.87 0.87
CA ASP A 201 21.07 6.02 2.05
C ASP A 201 19.71 5.33 2.03
N LEU A 202 19.64 4.22 1.29
CA LEU A 202 18.50 3.33 1.30
C LEU A 202 18.94 1.89 1.01
N HIS A 203 18.43 0.96 1.81
CA HIS A 203 18.63 -0.46 1.59
C HIS A 203 17.33 -1.12 1.10
N ILE A 204 17.44 -2.07 0.16
CA ILE A 204 16.27 -2.74 -0.42
C ILE A 204 15.44 -3.53 0.62
N PHE A 205 16.07 -4.01 1.69
CA PHE A 205 15.33 -4.64 2.79
C PHE A 205 14.40 -3.65 3.49
N THR A 206 14.80 -2.38 3.66
CA THR A 206 13.90 -1.31 4.14
C THR A 206 12.74 -1.11 3.17
N MET A 207 13.02 -1.14 1.85
CA MET A 207 11.99 -1.07 0.81
C MET A 207 10.96 -2.20 0.91
N TYR A 208 11.40 -3.43 1.15
CA TYR A 208 10.48 -4.55 1.33
C TYR A 208 9.60 -4.37 2.56
N ILE A 209 10.16 -3.99 3.70
CA ILE A 209 9.37 -3.73 4.91
C ILE A 209 8.36 -2.60 4.65
N TRP A 210 8.79 -1.52 3.99
CA TRP A 210 7.91 -0.42 3.57
C TRP A 210 6.73 -0.93 2.71
N ILE A 211 7.01 -1.69 1.66
CA ILE A 211 5.98 -2.24 0.75
C ILE A 211 5.04 -3.16 1.52
N VAL A 212 5.55 -4.04 2.39
CA VAL A 212 4.69 -4.90 3.23
C VAL A 212 3.75 -4.08 4.09
N LEU A 213 4.25 -3.07 4.80
CA LEU A 213 3.42 -2.21 5.64
C LEU A 213 2.39 -1.44 4.81
N ARG A 214 2.76 -0.98 3.62
CA ARG A 214 1.87 -0.28 2.69
C ARG A 214 0.75 -1.18 2.17
N LEU A 215 1.05 -2.42 1.79
CA LEU A 215 0.06 -3.42 1.35
C LEU A 215 -0.90 -3.77 2.48
N PHE A 216 -0.38 -3.98 3.69
CA PHE A 216 -1.22 -4.20 4.87
C PHE A 216 -2.17 -3.04 5.10
N GLN A 217 -1.67 -1.80 5.03
CA GLN A 217 -2.51 -0.61 5.17
C GLN A 217 -3.61 -0.55 4.10
N ALA A 218 -3.27 -0.75 2.83
CA ALA A 218 -4.23 -0.70 1.73
C ALA A 218 -5.35 -1.74 1.92
N ILE A 219 -4.97 -2.99 2.14
CA ILE A 219 -5.91 -4.10 2.28
C ILE A 219 -6.80 -3.92 3.51
N ASP A 220 -6.23 -3.44 4.62
CA ASP A 220 -6.99 -3.22 5.85
C ASP A 220 -7.96 -2.05 5.72
N ALA A 221 -7.58 -0.96 5.04
CA ALA A 221 -8.48 0.14 4.72
C ALA A 221 -9.64 -0.27 3.79
N HIS A 222 -9.42 -1.28 2.95
CA HIS A 222 -10.47 -1.83 2.07
C HIS A 222 -11.27 -2.97 2.70
N SER A 223 -10.91 -3.45 3.89
CA SER A 223 -11.52 -4.67 4.46
C SER A 223 -13.04 -4.58 4.66
N GLY A 224 -13.57 -3.36 4.87
CA GLY A 224 -14.97 -3.11 5.19
C GLY A 224 -15.36 -3.52 6.61
N TYR A 225 -14.37 -3.66 7.50
CA TYR A 225 -14.56 -4.04 8.91
C TYR A 225 -14.02 -2.97 9.86
N GLU A 226 -14.83 -2.60 10.85
CA GLU A 226 -14.46 -1.68 11.90
C GLU A 226 -14.45 -2.40 13.26
N PHE A 227 -13.26 -2.69 13.77
CA PHE A 227 -13.06 -3.38 15.03
C PHE A 227 -12.66 -2.43 16.17
N PRO A 228 -12.94 -2.77 17.44
CA PRO A 228 -12.48 -1.99 18.59
C PRO A 228 -10.96 -1.81 18.68
N TRP A 229 -10.18 -2.63 17.95
CA TRP A 229 -8.72 -2.57 17.87
C TRP A 229 -8.20 -2.06 16.51
N SER A 230 -9.06 -1.53 15.64
CA SER A 230 -8.61 -0.84 14.42
C SER A 230 -7.66 0.30 14.80
N LEU A 231 -6.58 0.47 14.01
CA LEU A 231 -5.47 1.36 14.38
C LEU A 231 -5.89 2.82 14.66
N HIS A 232 -6.94 3.31 13.98
CA HIS A 232 -7.45 4.67 14.18
C HIS A 232 -8.00 4.94 15.60
N HIS A 233 -8.35 3.90 16.37
CA HIS A 233 -8.73 4.06 17.78
C HIS A 233 -7.54 4.38 18.70
N PHE A 234 -6.32 4.04 18.27
CA PHE A 234 -5.08 4.33 18.99
C PHE A 234 -4.30 5.52 18.37
N LEU A 235 -4.41 5.69 17.05
CA LEU A 235 -3.84 6.79 16.28
C LEU A 235 -4.96 7.54 15.56
N PRO A 236 -5.62 8.55 16.19
CA PRO A 236 -6.85 9.17 15.67
C PRO A 236 -6.73 9.81 14.28
N PHE A 237 -5.51 10.14 13.86
CA PHE A 237 -5.24 10.70 12.53
C PHE A 237 -5.05 9.62 11.46
N TRP A 238 -5.09 8.32 11.80
CA TRP A 238 -5.03 7.22 10.85
C TRP A 238 -6.35 7.06 10.10
N ALA A 239 -6.28 6.95 8.78
CA ALA A 239 -7.40 6.63 7.92
C ALA A 239 -7.59 5.11 7.91
N GLY A 240 -8.64 4.64 8.59
CA GLY A 240 -8.99 3.23 8.70
C GLY A 240 -10.01 2.80 7.65
N ALA A 241 -10.58 1.61 7.85
CA ALA A 241 -11.65 1.09 7.00
C ALA A 241 -12.89 2.00 7.05
N ASP A 242 -13.22 2.59 8.20
CA ASP A 242 -14.31 3.57 8.34
C ASP A 242 -14.20 4.75 7.34
N HIS A 243 -12.99 5.29 7.18
CA HIS A 243 -12.73 6.45 6.34
C HIS A 243 -12.89 6.11 4.86
N HIS A 244 -12.30 4.99 4.46
CA HIS A 244 -12.22 4.58 3.07
C HIS A 244 -13.48 3.85 2.59
N ASP A 245 -14.16 3.10 3.45
CA ASP A 245 -15.46 2.50 3.13
C ASP A 245 -16.51 3.60 2.85
N LEU A 246 -16.52 4.67 3.66
CA LEU A 246 -17.40 5.82 3.42
C LEU A 246 -17.03 6.58 2.13
N HIS A 247 -15.75 6.61 1.76
CA HIS A 247 -15.29 7.12 0.48
C HIS A 247 -15.91 6.34 -0.69
N HIS A 248 -15.82 5.00 -0.66
CA HIS A 248 -16.43 4.12 -1.67
C HIS A 248 -17.97 4.19 -1.69
N GLU A 249 -18.60 4.46 -0.55
CA GLU A 249 -20.06 4.58 -0.48
C GLU A 249 -20.56 5.87 -1.14
N LYS A 250 -19.84 6.98 -0.95
CA LYS A 250 -20.30 8.33 -1.34
C LYS A 250 -19.63 8.86 -2.60
N PHE A 251 -18.50 8.29 -3.02
CA PHE A 251 -17.69 8.72 -4.16
C PHE A 251 -17.21 10.19 -4.07
N VAL A 252 -17.16 10.76 -2.86
CA VAL A 252 -16.76 12.15 -2.64
C VAL A 252 -16.16 12.35 -1.25
N GLY A 253 -15.06 13.11 -1.20
CA GLY A 253 -14.30 13.35 0.02
C GLY A 253 -13.50 12.14 0.48
N ASN A 254 -12.85 12.22 1.64
CA ASN A 254 -12.06 11.13 2.22
C ASN A 254 -11.00 10.54 1.26
N TYR A 255 -10.20 11.40 0.61
CA TYR A 255 -9.23 11.00 -0.41
C TYR A 255 -7.90 10.49 0.17
N SER A 256 -7.62 10.72 1.44
CA SER A 256 -6.42 10.24 2.11
C SER A 256 -6.36 8.71 2.17
N SER A 257 -5.16 8.16 2.04
CA SER A 257 -4.95 6.70 2.17
C SER A 257 -4.59 6.31 3.60
N SER A 258 -3.52 6.91 4.16
CA SER A 258 -2.98 6.52 5.47
C SER A 258 -3.35 7.51 6.57
N PHE A 259 -3.35 8.81 6.28
CA PHE A 259 -3.55 9.85 7.29
C PHE A 259 -4.64 10.84 6.91
N ARG A 260 -5.59 11.07 7.83
CA ARG A 260 -6.75 11.97 7.64
C ARG A 260 -6.38 13.45 7.53
N TRP A 261 -5.12 13.83 7.73
CA TRP A 261 -4.73 15.24 7.81
C TRP A 261 -4.97 16.01 6.52
N TRP A 262 -4.85 15.39 5.35
CA TRP A 262 -5.00 16.12 4.08
C TRP A 262 -6.48 16.42 3.84
N ASP A 263 -7.34 15.45 4.13
CA ASP A 263 -8.79 15.64 4.13
C ASP A 263 -9.25 16.69 5.13
N TYR A 264 -8.62 16.75 6.31
CA TYR A 264 -8.89 17.78 7.30
C TYR A 264 -8.40 19.17 6.84
N MET A 265 -7.14 19.30 6.44
CA MET A 265 -6.49 20.57 6.07
C MET A 265 -7.14 21.22 4.84
N LEU A 266 -7.59 20.41 3.88
CA LEU A 266 -8.19 20.87 2.64
C LEU A 266 -9.72 20.78 2.64
N ASP A 267 -10.30 20.49 3.81
CA ASP A 267 -11.74 20.40 4.07
C ASP A 267 -12.48 19.44 3.09
N THR A 268 -11.83 18.34 2.73
CA THR A 268 -12.39 17.27 1.88
C THR A 268 -12.88 16.06 2.66
N GLU A 269 -12.82 16.07 3.99
CA GLU A 269 -13.41 15.01 4.81
C GLU A 269 -14.94 14.91 4.60
N TYR A 270 -15.45 13.72 4.34
CA TYR A 270 -16.86 13.39 4.31
C TYR A 270 -17.23 12.67 5.60
N SER A 271 -17.70 13.43 6.59
CA SER A 271 -18.27 12.93 7.84
C SER A 271 -19.46 13.81 8.25
N PRO A 272 -20.43 13.31 9.05
CA PRO A 272 -21.51 14.13 9.58
C PRO A 272 -20.99 15.42 10.26
N GLU A 273 -19.89 15.30 10.99
CA GLU A 273 -19.20 16.40 11.69
C GLU A 273 -18.62 17.41 10.69
N ALA A 274 -17.91 16.95 9.65
CA ALA A 274 -17.36 17.82 8.62
C ALA A 274 -18.44 18.54 7.82
N ILE A 275 -19.55 17.87 7.50
CA ILE A 275 -20.71 18.47 6.82
C ILE A 275 -21.33 19.56 7.71
N LYS A 276 -21.50 19.30 9.00
CA LYS A 276 -22.01 20.29 9.97
C LYS A 276 -21.07 21.49 10.08
N ARG A 277 -19.75 21.26 10.18
CA ARG A 277 -18.71 22.29 10.22
C ARG A 277 -18.79 23.20 8.98
N ARG A 278 -18.80 22.63 7.77
CA ARG A 278 -18.94 23.39 6.52
C ARG A 278 -20.20 24.23 6.46
N ARG A 279 -21.34 23.68 6.89
CA ARG A 279 -22.61 24.41 6.95
C ARG A 279 -22.54 25.61 7.89
N GLN A 280 -21.96 25.45 9.08
CA GLN A 280 -21.79 26.52 10.05
C GLN A 280 -20.86 27.62 9.54
N THR A 281 -19.72 27.25 8.95
CA THR A 281 -18.77 28.21 8.36
C THR A 281 -19.42 29.03 7.25
N LYS A 282 -20.22 28.40 6.38
CA LYS A 282 -20.97 29.10 5.32
C LYS A 282 -21.97 30.11 5.90
N LEU A 283 -22.78 29.69 6.87
CA LEU A 283 -23.74 30.59 7.55
C LEU A 283 -23.05 31.79 8.20
N ALA A 284 -21.91 31.58 8.87
CA ALA A 284 -21.13 32.65 9.47
C ALA A 284 -20.54 33.62 8.42
N GLY A 285 -20.10 33.10 7.27
CA GLY A 285 -19.61 33.90 6.15
C GLY A 285 -20.70 34.75 5.51
N ASP A 286 -21.89 34.18 5.32
CA ASP A 286 -23.04 34.88 4.73
C ASP A 286 -23.53 36.01 5.67
N MET A 287 -23.56 35.79 6.99
CA MET A 287 -23.88 36.84 7.97
C MET A 287 -22.90 38.01 7.95
N LYS A 288 -21.59 37.75 7.75
CA LYS A 288 -20.56 38.80 7.68
C LYS A 288 -20.59 39.61 6.39
N LYS A 289 -21.10 39.04 5.29
CA LYS A 289 -21.25 39.74 4.00
C LYS A 289 -22.54 40.55 3.90
N GLY A 290 -23.51 40.28 4.76
CA GLY A 290 -24.78 41.00 4.84
C GLY A 290 -24.80 42.18 5.82
N GLN A 291 -23.70 42.43 6.55
CA GLN A 291 -23.46 43.62 7.36
C GLN A 291 -22.57 44.60 6.60
#